data_AF-A0A1H2K3H8-F1
#
_entry.id   AF-A0A1H2K3H8-F1
#
_cell.length_a   1.000
_cell.length_b   1.000
_cell.length_c   1.000
_cell.angle_alpha   90.00
_cell.angle_beta   90.00
_cell.angle_gamma   90.00
#
_symmetry.space_group_name_H-M   'P 1'
#
loop_
_entity.id
_entity.type
_entity.pdbx_description
1 polymer ?
#
loop_
_entity_poly.entity_id
_entity_poly.type
_entity_poly.pdbx_seq_one_letter_code
_entity_poly.pdbx_strand_id
1 'polypeptide(L)'
;MMRAFERSGTMTVGQEPVGELIRRARGRLGFSQYEIAAELARVSGNDSLTREEFARWERGRRIPGPYWRRWLSSVLDVPMGELVAAARVSRAARSTSPHRPLTHPALARR
;
A
#
# COMPACT_ATOMS: atom_id res chain seq x y z
N MET A 1 28.47 5.62 2.40
CA MET A 1 28.41 4.46 3.33
C MET A 1 27.02 3.84 3.23
N MET A 2 26.79 2.98 2.21
CA MET A 2 25.53 2.25 2.04
C MET A 2 25.58 1.02 2.94
N ARG A 3 24.69 0.92 3.93
CA ARG A 3 24.64 -0.25 4.81
C ARG A 3 24.13 -1.45 4.04
N ALA A 4 25.01 -2.43 3.85
CA ALA A 4 24.67 -3.79 3.48
C ALA A 4 23.67 -4.33 4.51
N PHE A 5 22.44 -4.60 4.07
CA PHE A 5 21.41 -5.23 4.89
C PHE A 5 21.23 -6.66 4.41
N GLU A 6 22.23 -7.50 4.67
CA GLU A 6 22.02 -8.93 4.72
C GLU A 6 21.12 -9.21 5.92
N ARG A 7 19.86 -9.59 5.68
CA ARG A 7 19.08 -10.34 6.67
C ARG A 7 18.22 -11.41 6.01
N SER A 8 18.72 -12.63 6.16
CA SER A 8 17.95 -13.85 6.29
C SER A 8 16.78 -13.65 7.25
N GLY A 9 15.59 -13.75 6.70
CA GLY A 9 14.33 -13.86 7.41
C GLY A 9 13.36 -14.30 6.35
N THR A 10 12.77 -15.47 6.51
CA THR A 10 11.74 -16.06 5.64
C THR A 10 10.59 -15.07 5.45
N MET A 11 10.74 -14.14 4.50
CA MET A 11 9.73 -13.20 4.10
C MET A 11 8.85 -13.92 3.11
N THR A 12 7.58 -14.06 3.43
CA THR A 12 6.53 -14.28 2.45
C THR A 12 6.46 -13.02 1.56
N VAL A 13 7.47 -12.84 0.71
CA VAL A 13 7.58 -11.70 -0.20
C VAL A 13 6.42 -11.82 -1.21
N GLY A 14 5.45 -10.91 -1.11
CA GLY A 14 4.39 -10.77 -2.11
C GLY A 14 3.06 -11.48 -1.85
N GLN A 15 2.79 -12.01 -0.66
CA GLN A 15 1.46 -12.57 -0.32
C GLN A 15 0.64 -11.69 0.65
N GLU A 16 1.23 -10.69 1.30
CA GLU A 16 0.49 -9.79 2.20
C GLU A 16 -0.17 -8.62 1.43
N PRO A 17 -1.32 -8.11 1.90
CA PRO A 17 -1.91 -6.87 1.40
C PRO A 17 -0.96 -5.67 1.52
N VAL A 18 -1.04 -4.73 0.58
CA VAL A 18 -0.17 -3.54 0.53
C VAL A 18 -0.23 -2.68 1.81
N GLY A 19 -1.39 -2.63 2.48
CA GLY A 19 -1.54 -1.90 3.73
C GLY A 19 -0.74 -2.48 4.88
N GLU A 20 -0.70 -3.81 4.97
CA GLU A 20 0.07 -4.53 6.00
C GLU A 20 1.58 -4.40 5.74
N LEU A 21 2.00 -4.54 4.48
CA LEU A 21 3.39 -4.31 4.06
C LEU A 21 3.87 -2.90 4.46
N ILE A 22 3.07 -1.86 4.17
CA ILE A 22 3.38 -0.48 4.51
C ILE A 22 3.48 -0.29 6.03
N ARG A 23 2.49 -0.80 6.78
CA ARG A 23 2.47 -0.68 8.23
C ARG A 23 3.67 -1.37 8.88
N ARG A 24 4.00 -2.57 8.42
CA ARG A 24 5.16 -3.35 8.87
C ARG A 24 6.46 -2.61 8.57
N ALA A 25 6.64 -2.13 7.34
CA ALA A 25 7.83 -1.39 6.94
C ALA A 25 8.00 -0.09 7.74
N ARG A 26 6.92 0.69 7.92
CA ARG A 26 6.94 1.89 8.75
C ARG A 26 7.35 1.55 10.19
N GLY A 27 6.77 0.49 10.78
CA GLY A 27 7.10 0.06 12.13
C GLY A 27 8.57 -0.31 12.30
N ARG A 28 9.19 -0.95 11.31
CA ARG A 28 10.64 -1.26 11.33
C ARG A 28 11.52 -0.02 11.33
N LEU A 29 11.09 1.05 10.67
CA LEU A 29 11.81 2.32 10.60
C LEU A 29 11.54 3.22 11.83
N GLY A 30 10.62 2.83 12.72
CA GLY A 30 10.28 3.60 13.91
C GLY A 30 9.45 4.85 13.65
N PHE A 31 9.00 5.08 12.41
CA PHE A 31 8.21 6.26 12.07
C PHE A 31 6.77 6.17 12.59
N SER A 32 6.22 7.26 13.10
CA SER A 32 4.79 7.48 13.23
C SER A 32 4.13 7.73 11.87
N GLN A 33 2.79 7.69 11.83
CA GLN A 33 2.04 8.01 10.60
C GLN A 33 2.21 9.48 10.17
N TYR A 34 2.46 10.39 11.11
CA TYR A 34 2.71 11.80 10.79
C TYR A 34 4.10 11.99 10.19
N GLU A 35 5.12 11.41 10.81
CA GLU A 35 6.51 11.55 10.33
C GLU A 35 6.69 10.95 8.94
N ILE A 36 6.11 9.78 8.67
CA ILE A 36 6.23 9.17 7.34
C ILE A 36 5.46 9.97 6.26
N ALA A 37 4.33 10.57 6.61
CA ALA A 37 3.55 11.38 5.68
C ALA A 37 4.29 12.69 5.36
N ALA A 38 4.86 13.34 6.38
CA ALA A 38 5.71 14.52 6.22
C ALA A 38 6.95 14.21 5.36
N GLU A 39 7.60 13.08 5.61
CA GLU A 39 8.78 12.66 4.84
C GLU A 39 8.42 12.37 3.38
N LEU A 40 7.30 11.67 3.14
CA LEU A 40 6.80 11.42 1.78
C LEU A 40 6.46 12.72 1.05
N ALA A 41 5.81 13.68 1.72
CA ALA A 41 5.53 15.00 1.13
C ALA A 41 6.84 15.73 0.77
N ARG A 42 7.82 15.71 1.69
CA ARG A 42 9.13 16.34 1.51
C ARG A 42 9.90 15.76 0.33
N VAL A 43 9.98 14.43 0.19
CA VAL A 43 10.75 13.80 -0.91
C VAL A 43 10.01 13.85 -2.24
N SER A 44 8.67 13.82 -2.22
CA SER A 44 7.87 13.84 -3.45
C SER A 44 7.64 15.25 -4.01
N GLY A 45 7.89 16.28 -3.20
CA GLY A 45 7.50 17.66 -3.51
C GLY A 45 5.99 17.86 -3.58
N ASN A 46 5.21 16.94 -3.01
CA ASN A 46 3.75 16.91 -3.09
C ASN A 46 3.15 16.81 -1.68
N ASP A 47 2.58 17.93 -1.22
CA ASP A 47 1.95 18.09 0.09
C ASP A 47 0.51 17.52 0.18
N SER A 48 -0.04 17.01 -0.93
CA SER A 48 -1.39 16.43 -0.94
C SER A 48 -1.52 15.14 -0.13
N LEU A 49 -0.41 14.52 0.27
CA LEU A 49 -0.43 13.32 1.11
C LEU A 49 -0.57 13.67 2.58
N THR A 50 -1.77 13.46 3.12
CA THR A 50 -2.03 13.64 4.55
C THR A 50 -1.80 12.36 5.35
N ARG A 51 -1.68 12.52 6.67
CA ARG A 51 -1.64 11.40 7.63
C ARG A 51 -2.88 10.51 7.52
N GLU A 52 -4.06 11.07 7.27
CA GLU A 52 -5.31 10.32 7.09
C GLU A 52 -5.28 9.47 5.82
N GLU A 53 -4.76 10.01 4.72
CA GLU A 53 -4.60 9.27 3.48
C GLU A 53 -3.63 8.10 3.66
N PHE A 54 -2.50 8.32 4.34
CA PHE A 54 -1.57 7.27 4.70
C PHE A 54 -2.25 6.20 5.60
N ALA A 55 -3.03 6.63 6.60
CA ALA A 55 -3.78 5.72 7.47
C ALA A 55 -4.89 4.94 6.71
N ARG A 56 -5.43 5.46 5.60
CA ARG A 56 -6.33 4.70 4.72
C ARG A 56 -5.59 3.60 3.98
N TRP A 57 -4.34 3.83 3.59
CA TRP A 57 -3.51 2.80 2.95
C TRP A 57 -3.17 1.68 3.92
N GLU A 58 -2.70 1.99 5.12
CA GLU A 58 -2.37 0.98 6.14
C GLU A 58 -3.56 0.07 6.46
N ARG A 59 -4.76 0.64 6.53
CA ARG A 59 -6.00 -0.12 6.80
C ARG A 59 -6.57 -0.82 5.56
N GLY A 60 -5.91 -0.73 4.40
CA GLY A 60 -6.38 -1.32 3.15
C GLY A 60 -7.64 -0.67 2.56
N ARG A 61 -8.07 0.49 3.07
CA ARG A 61 -9.24 1.23 2.55
C ARG A 61 -8.97 1.81 1.17
N ARG A 62 -7.72 2.17 0.89
CA ARG A 62 -7.26 2.62 -0.43
C ARG A 62 -5.92 1.96 -0.77
N ILE A 63 -5.73 1.64 -2.05
CA ILE A 63 -4.45 1.14 -2.55
C ILE A 63 -3.66 2.33 -3.10
N PRO A 64 -2.38 2.51 -2.70
CA PRO A 64 -1.55 3.57 -3.25
C PRO A 64 -1.35 3.41 -4.77
N GLY A 65 -1.47 4.53 -5.48
CA GLY A 65 -1.26 4.59 -6.93
C GLY A 65 0.19 4.28 -7.35
N PRO A 66 0.47 4.12 -8.65
CA PRO A 66 1.83 3.91 -9.15
C PRO A 66 2.81 5.02 -8.72
N TYR A 67 2.38 6.28 -8.78
CA TYR A 67 3.17 7.43 -8.35
C TYR A 67 3.64 7.31 -6.89
N TRP A 68 2.70 7.11 -5.96
CA TRP A 68 3.03 6.98 -4.53
C TRP A 68 3.85 5.74 -4.21
N ARG A 69 3.66 4.63 -4.95
CA ARG A 69 4.50 3.43 -4.77
C ARG A 69 5.97 3.69 -5.06
N ARG A 70 6.31 4.63 -5.94
CA ARG A 70 7.71 5.03 -6.18
C ARG A 70 8.33 5.66 -4.95
N TRP A 71 7.62 6.61 -4.34
CA TRP A 71 8.09 7.28 -3.13
C TRP A 71 8.10 6.37 -1.91
N LEU A 72 7.06 5.53 -1.77
CA LEU A 72 7.01 4.49 -0.74
C LEU A 72 8.19 3.54 -0.84
N SER A 73 8.57 3.12 -2.06
CA SER A 73 9.74 2.24 -2.25
C SER A 73 11.01 2.88 -1.71
N SER A 74 11.22 4.16 -1.98
CA SER A 74 12.40 4.91 -1.53
C SER A 74 12.39 5.20 -0.03
N VAL A 75 11.26 5.58 0.55
CA VAL A 75 11.17 6.03 1.95
C VAL A 75 11.06 4.86 2.92
N LEU A 76 10.33 3.80 2.54
CA LEU A 76 10.12 2.63 3.40
C LEU A 76 11.21 1.56 3.26
N ASP A 77 12.16 1.77 2.35
CA ASP A 77 13.19 0.79 2.00
C ASP A 77 12.56 -0.58 1.64
N VAL A 78 11.56 -0.53 0.75
CA VAL A 78 10.85 -1.71 0.25
C VAL A 78 11.02 -1.75 -1.26
N PRO A 79 11.46 -2.87 -1.86
CA PRO A 79 11.58 -2.98 -3.30
C PRO A 79 10.24 -2.72 -4.00
N MET A 80 10.26 -1.95 -5.10
CA MET A 80 9.06 -1.65 -5.90
C MET A 80 8.28 -2.91 -6.30
N GLY A 81 8.99 -4.00 -6.63
CA GLY A 81 8.38 -5.29 -6.98
C GLY A 81 7.45 -5.82 -5.89
N GLU A 82 7.85 -5.68 -4.61
CA GLU A 82 7.04 -6.10 -3.46
C GLU A 82 5.77 -5.25 -3.32
N LEU A 83 5.90 -3.93 -3.46
CA LEU A 83 4.74 -3.01 -3.42
C LEU A 83 3.76 -3.27 -4.57
N VAL A 84 4.26 -3.64 -5.75
CA VAL A 84 3.42 -4.02 -6.89
C VAL A 84 2.71 -5.34 -6.62
N ALA A 85 3.41 -6.36 -6.12
CA ALA A 85 2.84 -7.65 -5.76
C ALA A 85 1.77 -7.52 -4.67
N ALA A 86 2.07 -6.84 -3.57
CA ALA A 86 1.14 -6.59 -2.47
C ALA A 86 -0.09 -5.79 -2.91
N ALA A 87 0.07 -4.83 -3.84
CA ALA A 87 -1.06 -4.11 -4.42
C ALA A 87 -1.94 -5.02 -5.29
N ARG A 88 -1.39 -6.05 -5.96
CA ARG A 88 -2.19 -7.06 -6.69
C ARG A 88 -2.98 -7.91 -5.71
N VAL A 89 -2.36 -8.37 -4.61
CA VAL A 89 -3.03 -9.09 -3.52
C VAL A 89 -4.22 -8.30 -2.98
N SER A 90 -4.03 -7.02 -2.63
CA SER A 90 -5.11 -6.17 -2.14
C SER A 90 -6.23 -5.89 -3.16
N ARG A 91 -5.97 -6.00 -4.47
CA ARG A 91 -7.04 -5.92 -5.50
C ARG A 91 -7.82 -7.22 -5.55
N ALA A 92 -7.14 -8.36 -5.56
CA ALA A 92 -7.75 -9.68 -5.57
C ALA A 92 -8.65 -9.90 -4.34
N ALA A 93 -8.19 -9.53 -3.14
CA ALA A 93 -8.99 -9.62 -1.92
C ALA A 93 -10.28 -8.78 -1.98
N ARG A 94 -10.27 -7.65 -2.70
CA ARG A 94 -11.47 -6.81 -2.88
C ARG A 94 -12.45 -7.38 -3.91
N SER A 95 -11.97 -8.08 -4.94
CA SER A 95 -12.86 -8.76 -5.90
C SER A 95 -13.53 -10.00 -5.33
N THR A 96 -12.94 -10.62 -4.30
CA THR A 96 -13.47 -11.85 -3.66
C THR A 96 -14.47 -11.56 -2.54
N SER A 97 -14.66 -10.29 -2.14
CA SER A 97 -15.69 -9.94 -1.15
C SER A 97 -17.08 -10.18 -1.76
N PRO A 98 -17.97 -10.98 -1.11
CA PRO A 98 -19.24 -11.44 -1.67
C PRO A 98 -20.30 -10.32 -1.86
N HIS A 99 -19.95 -9.05 -1.65
CA HIS A 99 -20.83 -7.92 -1.92
C HIS A 99 -20.72 -7.45 -3.39
N ARG A 100 -21.08 -8.34 -4.32
CA ARG A 100 -21.62 -7.92 -5.61
C ARG A 100 -23.09 -8.32 -5.63
N PRO A 101 -24.05 -7.43 -5.33
CA PRO A 101 -25.42 -7.69 -5.72
C PRO A 101 -25.45 -7.68 -7.26
N LEU A 102 -25.35 -8.87 -7.85
CA LEU A 102 -25.97 -9.14 -9.14
C LEU A 102 -27.46 -9.10 -8.89
N THR A 103 -28.14 -8.01 -9.27
CA THR A 103 -29.59 -7.87 -9.60
C THR A 103 -29.85 -6.36 -9.72
N HIS A 104 -30.33 -5.82 -10.85
CA HIS A 104 -31.70 -6.06 -11.27
C HIS A 104 -31.92 -6.45 -12.75
N PRO A 105 -33.02 -7.19 -13.00
CA PRO A 105 -33.33 -7.91 -14.23
C PRO A 105 -34.18 -7.06 -15.20
N ALA A 106 -34.27 -7.55 -16.42
CA ALA A 106 -35.36 -7.30 -17.37
C ALA A 106 -35.69 -5.83 -17.70
N LEU A 107 -35.02 -5.30 -18.74
CA LEU A 107 -35.73 -4.49 -19.72
C LEU A 107 -36.40 -5.43 -20.74
N ALA A 108 -37.38 -6.19 -20.27
CA ALA A 108 -38.50 -6.60 -21.11
C ALA A 108 -39.49 -5.43 -21.12
N ARG A 109 -39.29 -4.48 -22.02
CA ARG A 109 -40.35 -3.57 -22.48
C ARG A 109 -40.53 -3.92 -23.96
N ARG A 110 -41.55 -4.75 -24.21
CA ARG A 110 -42.84 -4.40 -24.86
C ARG A 110 -42.71 -4.43 -26.37
#